data_AF-A0A7Y5BZR5-F1
#
_entry.id   AF-A0A7Y5BZR5-F1
#
_cell.length_a   1.000
_cell.length_b   1.000
_cell.length_c   1.000
_cell.angle_alpha   90.00
_cell.angle_beta   90.00
_cell.angle_gamma   90.00
#
_symmetry.space_group_name_H-M   'P 1'
#
loop_
_entity.id
_entity.type
_entity.pdbx_description
1 polymer ?
#
loop_
_entity_poly.entity_id
_entity_poly.type
_entity_poly.pdbx_seq_one_letter_code
_entity_poly.pdbx_strand_id
1 'polypeptide(L)'
;MSRFRASLRYKIGALMLLLSLGPLLAVNLIVLTATLANLSNFSARLAETENTLRSDVVGHNLAGAAGDTAVVIDSYLLERITDIRRWSEESAIIEAAREGMAAVQQKGLAGLEPEEVKAQLQGSLFIPISQETFSPALSFLFRQTERPETPFVEILVTEANGINVLATRPVADIMHTDANWWQAARQQSVAGIGVTDLCLDEGTAAPVIGLALPIVDPDTKEVLGVIRALIRLTELQHRLSQKATSVGASLRVFAPNGQVLADTASNHSPDIILNEAENVLLQNYAPVRKVQEARPGVEGADFMVVDHAHGR
;
A
#
# COMPACT_ATOMS: atom_id res chain seq x y z
N MET A 1 -66.82 -62.91 -23.04
CA MET A 1 -66.10 -63.54 -21.91
C MET A 1 -65.14 -64.61 -22.46
N SER A 2 -63.94 -64.23 -22.90
CA SER A 2 -62.89 -65.15 -23.35
C SER A 2 -62.07 -65.63 -22.15
N ARG A 3 -62.34 -66.86 -21.70
CA ARG A 3 -61.49 -67.53 -20.70
C ARG A 3 -60.19 -67.98 -21.36
N PHE A 4 -59.18 -67.12 -21.31
CA PHE A 4 -57.79 -67.48 -21.61
C PHE A 4 -57.35 -68.62 -20.69
N ARG A 5 -57.38 -69.87 -21.19
CA ARG A 5 -56.67 -70.98 -20.57
C ARG A 5 -55.18 -70.74 -20.80
N ALA A 6 -54.54 -70.03 -19.87
CA ALA A 6 -53.09 -69.93 -19.80
C ALA A 6 -52.51 -71.34 -19.61
N SER A 7 -52.05 -71.91 -20.72
CA SER A 7 -51.31 -73.18 -20.79
C SER A 7 -50.23 -73.21 -19.71
N LEU A 8 -50.13 -74.32 -18.98
CA LEU A 8 -49.09 -74.57 -17.96
C LEU A 8 -47.68 -74.23 -18.48
N ARG A 9 -47.45 -74.39 -19.79
CA ARG A 9 -46.20 -74.02 -20.47
C ARG A 9 -45.92 -72.51 -20.47
N TYR A 10 -46.95 -71.67 -20.61
CA TYR A 10 -46.79 -70.21 -20.53
C TYR A 10 -46.50 -69.76 -19.10
N LYS A 11 -47.14 -70.40 -18.10
CA LYS A 11 -46.83 -70.14 -16.68
C LYS A 11 -45.40 -70.56 -16.32
N ILE A 12 -44.95 -71.72 -16.77
CA ILE A 12 -43.58 -72.21 -16.54
C ILE A 12 -42.55 -71.36 -17.30
N GLY A 13 -42.85 -70.99 -18.55
CA GLY A 13 -41.99 -70.12 -19.35
C GLY A 13 -41.85 -68.72 -18.74
N ALA A 14 -42.95 -68.12 -18.30
CA ALA A 14 -42.94 -66.83 -17.60
C ALA A 14 -42.19 -66.92 -16.25
N LEU A 15 -42.33 -68.04 -15.51
CA LEU A 15 -41.63 -68.24 -14.24
C LEU A 15 -40.11 -68.42 -14.44
N MET A 16 -39.70 -69.16 -15.48
CA MET A 16 -38.30 -69.31 -15.88
C MET A 16 -37.67 -67.98 -16.32
N LEU A 17 -38.44 -67.14 -17.03
CA LEU A 17 -38.01 -65.80 -17.46
C LEU A 17 -37.91 -64.84 -16.27
N LEU A 18 -38.84 -64.90 -15.31
CA LEU A 18 -38.76 -64.15 -14.06
C LEU A 18 -37.57 -64.59 -13.20
N LEU A 19 -37.29 -65.89 -13.14
CA LEU A 19 -36.14 -66.44 -12.40
C LEU A 19 -34.80 -66.04 -13.01
N SER A 20 -34.70 -65.87 -14.33
CA SER A 20 -33.46 -65.45 -14.99
C SER A 20 -33.30 -63.94 -15.08
N LEU A 21 -34.39 -63.18 -15.24
CA LEU A 21 -34.37 -61.72 -15.40
C LEU A 21 -34.30 -60.97 -14.06
N GLY A 22 -34.89 -61.52 -12.99
CA GLY A 22 -34.86 -60.93 -11.65
C GLY A 22 -33.43 -60.69 -11.12
N PRO A 23 -32.53 -61.68 -11.14
CA PRO A 23 -31.14 -61.52 -10.73
C PRO A 23 -30.37 -60.49 -11.58
N LEU A 24 -30.60 -60.47 -12.90
CA LEU A 24 -29.96 -59.51 -13.80
C LEU A 24 -30.39 -58.06 -13.52
N LEU A 25 -31.67 -57.83 -13.24
CA LEU A 25 -32.18 -56.51 -12.85
C LEU A 25 -31.62 -56.06 -11.49
N ALA A 26 -31.51 -56.98 -10.52
CA ALA A 26 -30.93 -56.69 -9.22
C ALA A 26 -29.44 -56.31 -9.35
N VAL A 27 -28.66 -57.04 -10.15
CA VAL A 27 -27.26 -56.72 -10.42
C VAL A 27 -27.13 -55.36 -11.12
N ASN A 28 -27.95 -55.07 -12.13
CA ASN A 28 -27.93 -53.77 -12.80
C ASN A 28 -28.25 -52.61 -11.86
N LEU A 29 -29.21 -52.77 -10.95
CA LEU A 29 -29.55 -51.75 -9.95
C LEU A 29 -28.41 -51.55 -8.95
N ILE A 30 -27.76 -52.62 -8.51
CA ILE A 30 -26.57 -52.55 -7.64
C ILE A 30 -25.42 -51.84 -8.35
N VAL A 31 -25.15 -52.17 -9.61
CA VAL A 31 -24.11 -51.51 -10.40
C VAL A 31 -24.43 -50.03 -10.61
N LEU A 32 -25.68 -49.67 -10.93
CA LEU A 32 -26.09 -48.28 -11.13
C LEU A 32 -26.00 -47.46 -9.84
N THR A 33 -26.42 -48.02 -8.70
CA THR A 33 -26.32 -47.34 -7.41
C THR A 33 -24.85 -47.19 -6.98
N ALA A 34 -24.01 -48.20 -7.23
CA ALA A 34 -22.58 -48.11 -6.96
C ALA A 34 -21.88 -47.07 -7.86
N THR A 35 -22.23 -46.98 -9.15
CA THR A 35 -21.64 -45.96 -10.04
C THR A 35 -22.08 -44.55 -9.67
N LEU A 36 -23.35 -44.34 -9.32
CA LEU A 36 -23.87 -43.05 -8.84
C LEU A 36 -23.20 -42.62 -7.52
N ALA A 37 -23.04 -43.55 -6.58
CA ALA A 37 -22.32 -43.29 -5.32
C ALA A 37 -20.83 -43.00 -5.55
N ASN A 38 -20.20 -43.67 -6.51
CA ASN A 38 -18.81 -43.40 -6.89
C ASN A 38 -18.66 -42.01 -7.54
N LEU A 39 -19.62 -41.59 -8.38
CA LEU A 39 -19.65 -40.26 -8.99
C LEU A 39 -19.83 -39.15 -7.95
N SER A 40 -20.73 -39.32 -6.98
CA SER A 40 -20.90 -38.34 -5.90
C SER A 40 -19.67 -38.24 -5.01
N ASN A 41 -19.04 -39.37 -4.68
CA ASN A 41 -17.80 -39.40 -3.90
C ASN A 41 -16.62 -38.79 -4.67
N PHE A 42 -16.55 -39.01 -5.99
CA PHE A 42 -15.55 -38.39 -6.84
C PHE A 42 -15.73 -36.88 -6.93
N SER A 43 -16.97 -36.39 -7.10
CA SER A 43 -17.28 -34.96 -7.10
C SER A 43 -16.94 -34.30 -5.76
N ALA A 44 -17.24 -34.94 -4.63
CA ALA A 44 -16.89 -34.44 -3.30
C ALA A 44 -15.36 -34.37 -3.11
N ARG A 45 -14.62 -35.40 -3.55
CA ARG A 45 -13.15 -35.43 -3.52
C ARG A 45 -12.52 -34.38 -4.44
N LEU A 46 -13.11 -34.11 -5.61
CA LEU A 46 -12.66 -33.03 -6.48
C LEU A 46 -12.85 -31.67 -5.81
N ALA A 47 -14.00 -31.42 -5.20
CA ALA A 47 -14.26 -30.18 -4.47
C ALA A 47 -13.33 -30.03 -3.25
N GLU A 48 -13.05 -31.11 -2.54
CA GLU A 48 -12.07 -31.13 -1.45
C GLU A 48 -10.65 -30.85 -1.96
N THR A 49 -10.23 -31.51 -3.05
CA THR A 49 -8.92 -31.28 -3.67
C THR A 49 -8.78 -29.86 -4.20
N GLU A 50 -9.83 -29.32 -4.84
CA GLU A 50 -9.88 -27.93 -5.30
C GLU A 50 -9.76 -26.97 -4.12
N ASN A 51 -10.50 -27.19 -3.03
CA ASN A 51 -10.40 -26.38 -1.82
C ASN A 51 -9.01 -26.45 -1.18
N THR A 52 -8.41 -27.63 -1.08
CA THR A 52 -7.05 -27.83 -0.57
C THR A 52 -6.01 -27.15 -1.48
N LEU A 53 -6.11 -27.28 -2.80
CA LEU A 53 -5.20 -26.60 -3.73
C LEU A 53 -5.36 -25.08 -3.67
N ARG A 54 -6.60 -24.58 -3.59
CA ARG A 54 -6.91 -23.15 -3.49
C ARG A 54 -6.42 -22.56 -2.17
N SER A 55 -6.65 -23.26 -1.06
CA SER A 55 -6.26 -22.81 0.28
C SER A 55 -4.76 -22.98 0.52
N ASP A 56 -4.25 -24.19 0.37
CA ASP A 56 -2.95 -24.56 0.93
C ASP A 56 -1.82 -24.29 -0.05
N VAL A 57 -2.07 -24.37 -1.36
CA VAL A 57 -1.06 -24.08 -2.37
C VAL A 57 -1.16 -22.64 -2.85
N VAL A 58 -2.33 -22.22 -3.35
CA VAL A 58 -2.50 -20.86 -3.87
C VAL A 58 -2.49 -19.84 -2.73
N GLY A 59 -3.26 -20.07 -1.65
CA GLY A 59 -3.30 -19.16 -0.51
C GLY A 59 -1.95 -18.97 0.17
N HIS A 60 -1.22 -20.06 0.45
CA HIS A 60 0.12 -19.97 1.05
C HIS A 60 1.13 -19.27 0.14
N ASN A 61 1.12 -19.56 -1.17
CA ASN A 61 1.99 -18.88 -2.14
C ASN A 61 1.67 -17.38 -2.24
N LEU A 62 0.38 -16.99 -2.20
CA LEU A 62 -0.03 -15.59 -2.21
C LEU A 62 0.33 -14.86 -0.91
N ALA A 63 0.18 -15.50 0.24
CA ALA A 63 0.62 -14.94 1.51
C ALA A 63 2.15 -14.74 1.52
N GLY A 64 2.91 -15.73 1.03
CA GLY A 64 4.36 -15.60 0.85
C GLY A 64 4.73 -14.46 -0.10
N ALA A 65 4.03 -14.34 -1.25
CA ALA A 65 4.23 -13.25 -2.19
C ALA A 65 3.88 -11.87 -1.61
N ALA A 66 2.85 -11.77 -0.78
CA ALA A 66 2.49 -10.56 -0.06
C ALA A 66 3.58 -10.19 0.96
N GLY A 67 4.10 -11.17 1.70
CA GLY A 67 5.24 -10.99 2.61
C GLY A 67 6.49 -10.47 1.89
N ASP A 68 6.87 -11.10 0.77
CA ASP A 68 7.99 -10.62 -0.06
C ASP A 68 7.74 -9.22 -0.61
N THR A 69 6.51 -8.91 -0.99
CA THR A 69 6.13 -7.59 -1.53
C THR A 69 6.24 -6.52 -0.45
N ALA A 70 5.83 -6.83 0.79
CA ALA A 70 6.04 -5.96 1.93
C ALA A 70 7.54 -5.69 2.15
N VAL A 71 8.40 -6.70 2.06
CA VAL A 71 9.87 -6.52 2.16
C VAL A 71 10.41 -5.57 1.08
N VAL A 72 9.91 -5.63 -0.15
CA VAL A 72 10.32 -4.71 -1.23
C VAL A 72 9.93 -3.27 -0.91
N ILE A 73 8.70 -3.06 -0.42
CA ILE A 73 8.20 -1.74 -0.02
C ILE A 73 8.99 -1.21 1.17
N ASP A 74 9.16 -2.02 2.21
CA ASP A 74 9.88 -1.66 3.43
C ASP A 74 11.33 -1.29 3.11
N SER A 75 12.02 -2.10 2.30
CA SER A 75 13.40 -1.81 1.89
C SER A 75 13.49 -0.48 1.13
N TYR A 76 12.58 -0.24 0.18
CA TYR A 76 12.55 1.02 -0.56
C TYR A 76 12.31 2.23 0.36
N LEU A 77 11.31 2.16 1.25
CA LEU A 77 11.00 3.26 2.16
C LEU A 77 12.11 3.49 3.19
N LEU A 78 12.72 2.43 3.73
CA LEU A 78 13.84 2.52 4.66
C LEU A 78 15.07 3.15 4.02
N GLU A 79 15.38 2.82 2.76
CA GLU A 79 16.45 3.50 2.01
C GLU A 79 16.17 5.01 1.95
N ARG A 80 14.94 5.41 1.61
CA ARG A 80 14.56 6.83 1.53
C ARG A 80 14.56 7.54 2.88
N ILE A 81 14.10 6.87 3.94
CA ILE A 81 14.17 7.40 5.32
C ILE A 81 15.63 7.60 5.74
N THR A 82 16.51 6.66 5.38
CA THR A 82 17.94 6.73 5.70
C THR A 82 18.62 7.90 4.97
N ASP A 83 18.28 8.12 3.70
CA ASP A 83 18.74 9.28 2.93
C ASP A 83 18.35 10.60 3.61
N ILE A 84 17.06 10.75 3.96
CA ILE A 84 16.55 11.96 4.60
C ILE A 84 17.14 12.17 5.99
N ARG A 85 17.30 11.09 6.76
CA ARG A 85 17.94 11.15 8.09
C ARG A 85 19.36 11.68 7.98
N ARG A 86 20.15 11.18 7.03
CA ARG A 86 21.50 11.68 6.78
C ARG A 86 21.51 13.16 6.46
N TRP A 87 20.52 13.66 5.72
CA TRP A 87 20.41 15.09 5.42
C TRP A 87 19.95 15.91 6.64
N SER A 88 19.07 15.37 7.48
CA SER A 88 18.64 16.01 8.73
C SER A 88 19.78 16.20 9.74
N GLU A 89 20.82 15.36 9.63
CA GLU A 89 22.00 15.36 10.50
C GLU A 89 23.18 16.14 9.88
N GLU A 90 23.03 16.69 8.68
CA GLU A 90 24.06 17.48 8.02
C GLU A 90 24.21 18.85 8.70
N SER A 91 25.45 19.24 9.04
CA SER A 91 25.71 20.48 9.78
C SER A 91 25.11 21.72 9.12
N ALA A 92 25.20 21.82 7.79
CA ALA A 92 24.62 22.97 7.07
C ALA A 92 23.09 23.06 7.22
N ILE A 93 22.40 21.92 7.32
CA ILE A 93 20.93 21.87 7.51
C ILE A 93 20.56 22.19 8.96
N ILE A 94 21.32 21.66 9.92
CA ILE A 94 21.17 21.95 11.35
C ILE A 94 21.35 23.47 11.59
N GLU A 95 22.42 24.07 11.07
CA GLU A 95 22.66 25.51 11.23
C GLU A 95 21.56 26.36 10.58
N ALA A 96 21.07 25.97 9.40
CA ALA A 96 19.97 26.67 8.75
C ALA A 96 18.69 26.65 9.59
N ALA A 97 18.32 25.49 10.14
CA ALA A 97 17.16 25.39 11.01
C ALA A 97 17.34 26.19 12.32
N ARG A 98 18.53 26.14 12.92
CA ARG A 98 18.88 26.89 14.13
C ARG A 98 18.81 28.40 13.90
N GLU A 99 19.39 28.89 12.81
CA GLU A 99 19.35 30.31 12.47
C GLU A 99 17.92 30.76 12.12
N GLY A 100 17.15 29.93 11.41
CA GLY A 100 15.74 30.18 11.13
C GLY A 100 14.92 30.35 12.41
N MET A 101 15.11 29.46 13.39
CA MET A 101 14.45 29.56 14.69
C MET A 101 14.86 30.84 15.44
N ALA A 102 16.14 31.22 15.42
CA ALA A 102 16.60 32.48 16.02
C ALA A 102 15.98 33.71 15.33
N ALA A 103 15.85 33.68 14.01
CA ALA A 103 15.22 34.75 13.24
C ALA A 103 13.72 34.89 13.54
N VAL A 104 13.01 33.76 13.72
CA VAL A 104 11.60 33.75 14.15
C VAL A 104 11.43 34.38 15.53
N GLN A 105 12.31 34.06 16.48
CA GLN A 105 12.32 34.68 17.82
C GLN A 105 12.61 36.19 17.75
N GLN A 106 13.65 36.59 17.02
CA GLN A 106 14.05 38.00 16.89
C GLN A 106 12.97 38.87 16.26
N LYS A 107 12.25 38.32 15.28
CA LYS A 107 11.16 39.02 14.57
C LYS A 107 9.81 38.90 15.29
N GLY A 108 9.71 38.11 16.36
CA GLY A 108 8.45 37.90 17.08
C GLY A 108 7.39 37.18 16.25
N LEU A 109 7.81 36.24 15.39
CA LEU A 109 6.90 35.50 14.49
C LEU A 109 6.30 34.24 15.14
N ALA A 110 6.82 33.84 16.30
CA ALA A 110 6.36 32.64 16.99
C ALA A 110 4.90 32.78 17.41
N GLY A 111 4.06 31.81 17.02
CA GLY A 111 2.64 31.77 17.37
C GLY A 111 1.74 32.71 16.57
N LEU A 112 2.26 33.39 15.55
CA LEU A 112 1.43 34.15 14.60
C LEU A 112 0.77 33.24 13.57
N GLU A 113 -0.36 33.68 13.03
CA GLU A 113 -1.05 32.99 11.95
C GLU A 113 -0.30 33.12 10.61
N PRO A 114 -0.43 32.17 9.67
CA PRO A 114 0.36 32.16 8.42
C PRO A 114 0.31 33.46 7.61
N GLU A 115 -0.87 34.08 7.50
CA GLU A 115 -1.03 35.35 6.76
C GLU A 115 -0.33 36.52 7.45
N GLU A 116 -0.28 36.54 8.78
CA GLU A 116 0.43 37.56 9.55
C GLU A 116 1.94 37.40 9.39
N VAL A 117 2.43 36.16 9.44
CA VAL A 117 3.84 35.84 9.18
C VAL A 117 4.24 36.29 7.78
N LYS A 118 3.42 35.97 6.77
CA LYS A 118 3.66 36.36 5.38
C LYS A 118 3.66 37.88 5.22
N ALA A 119 2.76 38.59 5.89
CA ALA A 119 2.73 40.05 5.88
C ALA A 119 4.00 40.64 6.51
N GLN A 120 4.46 40.13 7.66
CA GLN A 120 5.69 40.59 8.31
C GLN A 120 6.95 40.29 7.48
N LEU A 121 6.92 39.21 6.70
CA LEU A 121 7.98 38.84 5.77
C LEU A 121 7.80 39.47 4.38
N GLN A 122 6.91 40.46 4.24
CA GLN A 122 6.68 41.23 2.99
C GLN A 122 6.34 40.34 1.79
N GLY A 123 5.60 39.26 2.03
CA GLY A 123 5.21 38.29 1.01
C GLY A 123 6.22 37.17 0.75
N SER A 124 7.41 37.19 1.37
CA SER A 124 8.35 36.07 1.33
C SER A 124 7.73 34.85 2.02
N LEU A 125 7.89 33.67 1.41
CA LEU A 125 7.47 32.38 1.97
C LEU A 125 8.56 31.73 2.84
N PHE A 126 9.70 32.41 3.04
CA PHE A 126 10.85 31.89 3.77
C PHE A 126 11.34 32.88 4.82
N ILE A 127 11.74 32.38 5.99
CA ILE A 127 12.44 33.15 6.99
C ILE A 127 13.85 33.49 6.47
N PRO A 128 14.28 34.78 6.51
CA PRO A 128 15.62 35.14 6.07
C PRO A 128 16.67 34.64 7.07
N ILE A 129 17.66 33.92 6.56
CA ILE A 129 18.90 33.52 7.25
C ILE A 129 20.11 34.12 6.52
N SER A 130 21.27 34.13 7.16
CA SER A 130 22.51 34.64 6.60
C SER A 130 22.92 33.90 5.33
N GLN A 131 23.60 34.61 4.42
CA GLN A 131 24.08 34.02 3.17
C GLN A 131 25.11 32.91 3.41
N GLU A 132 25.87 33.01 4.50
CA GLU A 132 26.90 32.05 4.93
C GLU A 132 26.27 30.71 5.32
N THR A 133 25.07 30.72 5.91
CA THR A 133 24.30 29.51 6.23
C THR A 133 23.46 29.03 5.04
N PHE A 134 22.81 29.96 4.33
CA PHE A 134 21.92 29.65 3.22
C PHE A 134 22.62 28.92 2.07
N SER A 135 23.76 29.44 1.60
CA SER A 135 24.40 28.95 0.37
C SER A 135 24.89 27.50 0.48
N PRO A 136 25.60 27.09 1.56
CA PRO A 136 26.05 25.72 1.73
C PRO A 136 24.88 24.74 1.89
N ALA A 137 23.87 25.11 2.68
CA ALA A 137 22.70 24.28 2.95
C ALA A 137 21.89 24.03 1.67
N LEU A 138 21.56 25.10 0.93
CA LEU A 138 20.81 24.97 -0.32
C LEU A 138 21.61 24.21 -1.38
N SER A 139 22.91 24.48 -1.51
CA SER A 139 23.79 23.75 -2.43
C SER A 139 23.87 22.27 -2.09
N PHE A 140 23.84 21.92 -0.80
CA PHE A 140 23.80 20.54 -0.36
C PHE A 140 22.49 19.86 -0.76
N LEU A 141 21.34 20.51 -0.55
CA LEU A 141 20.03 19.96 -0.91
C LEU A 141 19.84 19.81 -2.43
N PHE A 142 20.24 20.81 -3.22
CA PHE A 142 20.18 20.71 -4.69
C PHE A 142 20.99 19.52 -5.22
N ARG A 143 22.15 19.22 -4.63
CA ARG A 143 22.93 18.03 -5.02
C ARG A 143 22.20 16.71 -4.75
N GLN A 144 21.14 16.68 -3.94
CA GLN A 144 20.35 15.46 -3.70
C GLN A 144 19.20 15.33 -4.70
N THR A 145 18.61 16.44 -5.13
CA THR A 145 17.47 16.48 -6.06
C THR A 145 17.89 16.51 -7.54
N GLU A 146 19.10 16.97 -7.85
CA GLU A 146 19.63 17.07 -9.23
C GLU A 146 20.44 15.85 -9.67
N ARG A 147 20.61 14.84 -8.82
CA ARG A 147 21.31 13.61 -9.20
C ARG A 147 20.51 12.87 -10.27
N PRO A 148 21.16 12.31 -11.30
CA PRO A 148 20.51 11.34 -12.18
C PRO A 148 19.86 10.24 -11.35
N GLU A 149 18.66 9.81 -11.76
CA GLU A 149 17.91 8.69 -11.16
C GLU A 149 17.43 8.90 -9.71
N THR A 150 17.67 10.07 -9.11
CA THR A 150 17.15 10.37 -7.77
C THR A 150 15.62 10.35 -7.78
N PRO A 151 14.94 9.69 -6.82
CA PRO A 151 13.48 9.73 -6.75
C PRO A 151 12.98 11.03 -6.11
N PHE A 152 13.87 11.81 -5.50
CA PHE A 152 13.53 13.03 -4.77
C PHE A 152 13.28 14.20 -5.71
N VAL A 153 12.12 14.85 -5.60
CA VAL A 153 11.73 15.96 -6.48
C VAL A 153 11.75 17.31 -5.79
N GLU A 154 11.57 17.31 -4.48
CA GLU A 154 11.57 18.49 -3.63
C GLU A 154 12.13 18.11 -2.28
N ILE A 155 12.95 18.98 -1.71
CA ILE A 155 13.29 18.96 -0.30
C ILE A 155 12.93 20.32 0.29
N LEU A 156 12.18 20.29 1.39
CA LEU A 156 11.79 21.44 2.19
C LEU A 156 12.38 21.30 3.59
N VAL A 157 12.89 22.40 4.12
CA VAL A 157 13.36 22.53 5.51
C VAL A 157 12.57 23.63 6.18
N THR A 158 11.97 23.33 7.34
CA THR A 158 11.33 24.30 8.22
C THR A 158 12.14 24.45 9.50
N GLU A 159 11.92 25.56 10.21
CA GLU A 159 12.34 25.71 11.60
C GLU A 159 11.28 25.15 12.57
N ALA A 160 11.51 25.35 13.88
CA ALA A 160 10.72 24.79 14.96
C ALA A 160 9.31 25.40 15.14
N ASN A 161 8.89 26.41 14.39
CA ASN A 161 7.52 26.92 14.37
C ASN A 161 6.86 26.62 13.02
N GLY A 162 7.47 25.73 12.22
CA GLY A 162 6.92 25.24 10.97
C GLY A 162 7.05 26.21 9.80
N ILE A 163 7.76 27.33 9.97
CA ILE A 163 8.03 28.31 8.91
C ILE A 163 9.18 27.81 8.04
N ASN A 164 9.05 27.99 6.72
CA ASN A 164 10.06 27.51 5.79
C ASN A 164 11.39 28.28 5.92
N VAL A 165 12.49 27.55 5.84
CA VAL A 165 13.87 28.07 5.84
C VAL A 165 14.50 27.89 4.47
N LEU A 166 14.40 26.69 3.88
CA LEU A 166 15.00 26.33 2.60
C LEU A 166 14.06 25.43 1.82
N ALA A 167 14.03 25.57 0.50
CA ALA A 167 13.43 24.58 -0.38
C ALA A 167 14.23 24.47 -1.68
N THR A 168 14.25 23.28 -2.28
CA THR A 168 14.84 23.07 -3.61
C THR A 168 13.91 23.46 -4.75
N ARG A 169 12.62 23.70 -4.46
CA ARG A 169 11.59 24.13 -5.42
C ARG A 169 10.65 25.16 -4.78
N PRO A 170 9.90 25.94 -5.58
CA PRO A 170 8.86 26.82 -5.08
C PRO A 170 7.82 26.05 -4.26
N VAL A 171 7.40 26.62 -3.14
CA VAL A 171 6.35 26.08 -2.25
C VAL A 171 5.16 27.03 -2.22
N ALA A 172 3.97 26.51 -1.94
CA ALA A 172 2.74 27.31 -1.89
C ALA A 172 2.54 28.00 -0.54
N ASP A 173 2.78 27.26 0.55
CA ASP A 173 2.52 27.72 1.91
C ASP A 173 3.80 28.19 2.60
N ILE A 174 3.66 29.16 3.51
CA ILE A 174 4.76 29.71 4.31
C ILE A 174 5.03 28.90 5.59
N MET A 175 4.01 28.20 6.08
CA MET A 175 3.99 27.54 7.38
C MET A 175 3.23 26.22 7.28
N HIS A 176 3.66 25.21 8.05
CA HIS A 176 3.13 23.85 8.00
C HIS A 176 2.74 23.27 9.38
N THR A 177 2.46 24.11 10.37
CA THR A 177 2.15 23.68 11.74
C THR A 177 0.88 22.87 11.87
N ASP A 178 -0.08 23.06 10.96
CA ASP A 178 -1.33 22.33 10.85
C ASP A 178 -1.20 21.01 10.07
N ALA A 179 -0.09 20.83 9.35
CA ALA A 179 0.10 19.67 8.50
C ALA A 179 0.41 18.42 9.32
N ASN A 180 -0.38 17.36 9.12
CA ASN A 180 -0.24 16.08 9.83
C ASN A 180 1.19 15.51 9.74
N TRP A 181 1.82 15.60 8.57
CA TRP A 181 3.19 15.14 8.36
C TRP A 181 4.19 15.93 9.21
N TRP A 182 3.99 17.23 9.38
CA TRP A 182 4.90 18.09 10.13
C TRP A 182 4.77 17.83 11.63
N GLN A 183 3.52 17.75 12.12
CA GLN A 183 3.23 17.42 13.51
C GLN A 183 3.78 16.04 13.89
N ALA A 184 3.62 15.04 13.02
CA ALA A 184 4.15 13.69 13.23
C ALA A 184 5.69 13.68 13.27
N ALA A 185 6.35 14.37 12.33
CA ALA A 185 7.80 14.45 12.28
C ALA A 185 8.42 15.16 13.50
N ARG A 186 7.73 16.20 14.01
CA ARG A 186 8.19 16.97 15.16
C ARG A 186 8.18 16.18 16.47
N GLN A 187 7.32 15.18 16.61
CA GLN A 187 7.16 14.43 17.85
C GLN A 187 8.36 13.50 18.10
N GLN A 188 9.14 13.76 19.15
CA GLN A 188 10.31 12.95 19.52
C GLN A 188 9.98 11.54 20.05
N SER A 189 8.75 11.31 20.52
CA SER A 189 8.36 10.07 21.20
C SER A 189 7.89 8.95 20.26
N VAL A 190 7.46 9.31 19.05
CA VAL A 190 7.21 8.39 17.94
C VAL A 190 8.49 8.39 17.08
N ALA A 191 8.69 7.47 16.13
CA ALA A 191 9.89 7.42 15.28
C ALA A 191 10.28 8.74 14.58
N GLY A 192 9.48 9.80 14.71
CA GLY A 192 9.69 11.14 14.18
C GLY A 192 9.51 11.13 12.67
N ILE A 193 8.57 10.34 12.16
CA ILE A 193 8.35 10.20 10.72
C ILE A 193 6.96 10.70 10.39
N GLY A 194 6.90 11.77 9.62
CA GLY A 194 5.71 12.24 8.95
C GLY A 194 5.59 11.68 7.54
N VAL A 195 4.37 11.42 7.11
CA VAL A 195 4.07 10.99 5.73
C VAL A 195 2.99 11.92 5.19
N THR A 196 3.17 12.45 3.97
CA THR A 196 2.13 13.24 3.30
C THR A 196 1.13 12.32 2.62
N ASP A 197 -0.04 12.87 2.28
CA ASP A 197 -0.93 12.22 1.32
C ASP A 197 -0.26 12.12 -0.07
N LEU A 198 -0.73 11.17 -0.88
CA LEU A 198 -0.28 11.04 -2.27
C LEU A 198 -0.84 12.20 -3.09
N CYS A 199 0.02 12.85 -3.86
CA CYS A 199 -0.35 13.89 -4.80
C CYS A 199 0.42 13.75 -6.12
N LEU A 200 0.14 14.64 -7.08
CA LEU A 200 0.90 14.76 -8.32
C LEU A 200 1.97 15.83 -8.17
N ASP A 201 3.18 15.52 -8.62
CA ASP A 201 4.19 16.55 -8.85
C ASP A 201 3.76 17.47 -10.01
N GLU A 202 3.68 18.77 -9.76
CA GLU A 202 3.24 19.77 -10.75
C GLU A 202 4.12 19.80 -12.01
N GLY A 203 5.41 19.42 -11.89
CA GLY A 203 6.35 19.47 -13.00
C GLY A 203 6.29 18.26 -13.93
N THR A 204 6.06 17.07 -13.39
CA THR A 204 6.14 15.81 -14.14
C THR A 204 4.82 15.05 -14.23
N ALA A 205 3.78 15.48 -13.51
CA ALA A 205 2.54 14.73 -13.31
C ALA A 205 2.78 13.29 -12.81
N ALA A 206 3.90 13.04 -12.14
CA ALA A 206 4.20 11.77 -11.51
C ALA A 206 3.60 11.72 -10.10
N PRO A 207 3.10 10.56 -9.65
CA PRO A 207 2.66 10.37 -8.28
C PRO A 207 3.82 10.49 -7.29
N VAL A 208 3.64 11.31 -6.25
CA VAL A 208 4.63 11.55 -5.20
C VAL A 208 4.05 11.39 -3.81
N ILE A 209 4.88 10.92 -2.90
CA ILE A 209 4.62 10.95 -1.46
C ILE A 209 5.75 11.72 -0.77
N GLY A 210 5.44 12.37 0.35
CA GLY A 210 6.41 13.05 1.18
C GLY A 210 6.75 12.24 2.41
N LEU A 211 8.03 12.20 2.75
CA LEU A 211 8.53 11.72 4.03
C LEU A 211 9.18 12.88 4.78
N ALA A 212 8.87 13.01 6.06
CA ALA A 212 9.36 14.10 6.90
C ALA A 212 10.02 13.58 8.18
N LEU A 213 11.18 14.13 8.53
CA LEU A 213 11.96 13.76 9.71
C LEU A 213 12.34 15.01 10.53
N PRO A 214 12.53 14.90 11.86
CA PRO A 214 12.97 16.01 12.68
C PRO A 214 14.43 16.34 12.39
N ILE A 215 14.75 17.63 12.43
CA ILE A 215 16.11 18.12 12.52
C ILE A 215 16.40 18.32 14.00
N VAL A 216 17.33 17.56 14.55
CA VAL A 216 17.60 17.52 16.00
C VAL A 216 18.96 18.15 16.27
N ASP A 217 19.01 19.02 17.27
CA ASP A 217 20.27 19.57 17.75
C ASP A 217 21.14 18.44 18.34
N PRO A 218 22.37 18.23 17.86
CA PRO A 218 23.21 17.14 18.33
C PRO A 218 23.61 17.31 19.81
N ASP A 219 23.65 18.54 20.33
CA ASP A 219 24.11 18.87 21.67
C ASP A 219 22.96 18.86 22.67
N THR A 220 21.85 19.56 22.35
CA THR A 220 20.72 19.71 23.29
C THR A 220 19.67 18.61 23.14
N LYS A 221 19.69 17.87 22.02
CA LYS A 221 18.63 16.94 21.61
C LYS A 221 17.28 17.61 21.39
N GLU A 222 17.21 18.92 21.22
CA GLU A 222 15.96 19.62 20.89
C GLU A 222 15.63 19.52 19.39
N VAL A 223 14.35 19.56 19.04
CA VAL A 223 13.92 19.61 17.64
C VAL A 223 14.02 21.05 17.13
N LEU A 224 14.98 21.30 16.24
CA LEU A 224 15.23 22.59 15.61
C LEU A 224 14.29 22.88 14.44
N GLY A 225 13.65 21.84 13.89
CA GLY A 225 12.82 21.95 12.70
C GLY A 225 12.47 20.59 12.10
N VAL A 226 11.96 20.61 10.87
CA VAL A 226 11.59 19.40 10.12
C VAL A 226 12.15 19.51 8.70
N ILE A 227 12.73 18.40 8.22
CA ILE A 227 13.06 18.22 6.80
C ILE A 227 12.00 17.31 6.17
N ARG A 228 11.45 17.71 5.02
CA ARG A 228 10.53 16.92 4.22
C ARG A 228 11.12 16.72 2.83
N ALA A 229 11.02 15.51 2.29
CA ALA A 229 11.35 15.24 0.90
C ALA A 229 10.16 14.61 0.18
N LEU A 230 9.81 15.14 -1.01
CA LEU A 230 8.86 14.51 -1.92
C LEU A 230 9.58 13.50 -2.81
N ILE A 231 8.99 12.32 -2.95
CA ILE A 231 9.58 11.13 -3.57
C ILE A 231 8.62 10.62 -4.64
N ARG A 232 9.10 10.53 -5.89
CA ARG A 232 8.38 9.85 -6.97
C ARG A 232 8.21 8.37 -6.68
N LEU A 233 6.97 7.90 -6.82
CA LEU A 233 6.66 6.48 -6.69
C LEU A 233 7.05 5.63 -7.89
N THR A 234 7.50 6.23 -9.00
CA THR A 234 7.80 5.53 -10.26
C THR A 234 8.74 4.33 -10.07
N GLU A 235 9.80 4.49 -9.29
CA GLU A 235 10.77 3.41 -9.02
C GLU A 235 10.14 2.29 -8.17
N LEU A 236 9.37 2.64 -7.14
CA LEU A 236 8.65 1.65 -6.33
C LEU A 236 7.64 0.89 -7.19
N GLN A 237 6.86 1.61 -8.00
CA GLN A 237 5.88 1.04 -8.93
C GLN A 237 6.56 0.12 -9.96
N HIS A 238 7.73 0.48 -10.47
CA HIS A 238 8.51 -0.37 -11.36
C HIS A 238 8.92 -1.69 -10.67
N ARG A 239 9.46 -1.63 -9.45
CA ARG A 239 9.81 -2.82 -8.65
C ARG A 239 8.59 -3.70 -8.37
N LEU A 240 7.44 -3.09 -8.08
CA LEU A 240 6.18 -3.81 -7.88
C LEU A 240 5.69 -4.48 -9.16
N SER A 241 5.80 -3.83 -10.32
CA SER A 241 5.48 -4.43 -11.63
C SER A 241 6.37 -5.64 -11.96
N GLN A 242 7.68 -5.54 -11.66
CA GLN A 242 8.60 -6.68 -11.80
C GLN A 242 8.22 -7.82 -10.85
N LYS A 243 7.89 -7.51 -9.58
CA LYS A 243 7.45 -8.52 -8.60
C LYS A 243 6.15 -9.18 -9.03
N ALA A 244 5.15 -8.41 -9.48
CA ALA A 244 3.89 -8.91 -10.02
C ALA A 244 4.10 -9.90 -11.16
N THR A 245 5.01 -9.58 -12.09
CA THR A 245 5.40 -10.49 -13.19
C THR A 245 6.05 -11.78 -12.66
N SER A 246 6.96 -11.67 -11.69
CA SER A 246 7.67 -12.83 -11.12
C SER A 246 6.75 -13.79 -10.35
N VAL A 247 5.72 -13.26 -9.69
CA VAL A 247 4.74 -14.03 -8.92
C VAL A 247 3.59 -14.53 -9.82
N GLY A 248 3.37 -13.90 -10.98
CA GLY A 248 2.23 -14.20 -11.84
C GLY A 248 0.90 -13.70 -11.28
N ALA A 249 0.91 -12.61 -10.50
CA ALA A 249 -0.26 -12.05 -9.83
C ALA A 249 -0.28 -10.52 -9.92
N SER A 250 -1.48 -9.92 -9.87
CA SER A 250 -1.62 -8.47 -9.73
C SER A 250 -1.36 -8.02 -8.30
N LEU A 251 -0.68 -6.90 -8.14
CA LEU A 251 -0.36 -6.30 -6.85
C LEU A 251 -1.06 -4.94 -6.74
N ARG A 252 -1.72 -4.73 -5.61
CA ARG A 252 -2.31 -3.46 -5.23
C ARG A 252 -1.78 -3.04 -3.86
N VAL A 253 -1.22 -1.84 -3.78
CA VAL A 253 -0.65 -1.25 -2.56
C VAL A 253 -1.43 0.01 -2.25
N PHE A 254 -1.81 0.18 -0.98
CA PHE A 254 -2.56 1.33 -0.50
C PHE A 254 -1.99 1.85 0.82
N ALA A 255 -2.16 3.14 1.07
CA ALA A 255 -1.81 3.79 2.32
C ALA A 255 -2.84 3.45 3.42
N PRO A 256 -2.53 3.69 4.71
CA PRO A 256 -3.46 3.41 5.82
C PRO A 256 -4.81 4.13 5.72
N ASN A 257 -4.85 5.27 5.04
CA ASN A 257 -6.07 6.05 4.74
C ASN A 257 -6.88 5.48 3.55
N GLY A 258 -6.47 4.34 2.98
CA GLY A 258 -7.14 3.66 1.87
C GLY A 258 -6.80 4.20 0.48
N GLN A 259 -5.93 5.21 0.36
CA GLN A 259 -5.51 5.74 -0.93
C GLN A 259 -4.60 4.73 -1.65
N VAL A 260 -4.84 4.46 -2.93
CA VAL A 260 -4.06 3.48 -3.70
C VAL A 260 -2.74 4.10 -4.15
N LEU A 261 -1.61 3.50 -3.77
CA LEU A 261 -0.27 3.97 -4.14
C LEU A 261 0.25 3.30 -5.42
N ALA A 262 -0.17 2.06 -5.66
CA ALA A 262 0.22 1.28 -6.82
C ALA A 262 -0.83 0.22 -7.14
N ASP A 263 -1.14 0.03 -8.43
CA ASP A 263 -2.01 -1.04 -8.90
C ASP A 263 -1.46 -1.61 -10.22
N THR A 264 -0.87 -2.81 -10.19
CA THR A 264 -0.22 -3.36 -11.39
C THR A 264 -1.22 -3.85 -12.44
N ALA A 265 -2.47 -4.14 -12.05
CA ALA A 265 -3.52 -4.51 -12.99
C ALA A 265 -3.90 -3.35 -13.94
N SER A 266 -3.89 -2.12 -13.43
CA SER A 266 -4.13 -0.90 -14.22
C SER A 266 -2.84 -0.26 -14.76
N ASN A 267 -1.69 -0.93 -14.63
CA ASN A 267 -0.37 -0.37 -14.95
C ASN A 267 -0.11 0.97 -14.23
N HIS A 268 -0.47 1.04 -12.95
CA HIS A 268 -0.32 2.22 -12.09
C HIS A 268 -1.03 3.49 -12.64
N SER A 269 -2.19 3.31 -13.29
CA SER A 269 -2.92 4.43 -13.87
C SER A 269 -3.24 5.53 -12.82
N PRO A 270 -2.91 6.81 -13.09
CA PRO A 270 -3.30 7.96 -12.27
C PRO A 270 -4.79 7.99 -11.93
N ASP A 271 -5.65 7.55 -12.86
CA ASP A 271 -7.10 7.49 -12.69
C ASP A 271 -7.57 6.48 -11.63
N ILE A 272 -6.68 5.57 -11.22
CA ILE A 272 -6.91 4.62 -10.13
C ILE A 272 -6.19 5.07 -8.86
N ILE A 273 -4.90 5.44 -8.95
CA ILE A 273 -4.09 5.73 -7.77
C ILE A 273 -4.46 7.05 -7.07
N LEU A 274 -4.94 8.05 -7.81
CA LEU A 274 -5.28 9.38 -7.26
C LEU A 274 -6.79 9.62 -7.15
N ASN A 275 -7.60 8.65 -7.57
CA ASN A 275 -9.03 8.80 -7.57
C ASN A 275 -9.60 8.42 -6.20
N GLU A 276 -10.22 9.38 -5.53
CA GLU A 276 -10.87 9.16 -4.24
C GLU A 276 -11.99 8.12 -4.32
N ALA A 277 -12.67 7.99 -5.47
CA ALA A 277 -13.66 6.94 -5.68
C ALA A 277 -13.04 5.53 -5.68
N GLU A 278 -11.74 5.42 -5.93
CA GLU A 278 -10.95 4.18 -5.87
C GLU A 278 -10.30 3.94 -4.51
N ASN A 279 -10.58 4.79 -3.52
CA ASN A 279 -10.14 4.57 -2.15
C ASN A 279 -10.75 3.26 -1.62
N VAL A 280 -9.88 2.32 -1.26
CA VAL A 280 -10.27 0.96 -0.89
C VAL A 280 -11.07 0.90 0.42
N LEU A 281 -10.92 1.89 1.31
CA LEU A 281 -11.78 2.00 2.50
C LEU A 281 -13.18 2.47 2.14
N LEU A 282 -13.30 3.47 1.26
CA LEU A 282 -14.61 3.98 0.80
C LEU A 282 -15.38 2.92 0.01
N GLN A 283 -14.67 2.05 -0.72
CA GLN A 283 -15.26 0.93 -1.44
C GLN A 283 -15.62 -0.28 -0.56
N ASN A 284 -15.35 -0.24 0.75
CA ASN A 284 -15.49 -1.40 1.64
C ASN A 284 -14.76 -2.66 1.13
N TYR A 285 -13.58 -2.48 0.52
CA TYR A 285 -12.81 -3.57 -0.06
C TYR A 285 -12.35 -4.54 1.03
N ALA A 286 -12.89 -5.76 1.06
CA ALA A 286 -12.72 -6.67 2.20
C ALA A 286 -11.25 -6.91 2.64
N PRO A 287 -10.26 -7.02 1.73
CA PRO A 287 -8.85 -7.13 2.12
C PRO A 287 -8.31 -5.95 2.93
N VAL A 288 -8.83 -4.73 2.76
CA VAL A 288 -8.32 -3.53 3.47
C VAL A 288 -8.50 -3.66 4.97
N ARG A 289 -9.65 -4.19 5.41
CA ARG A 289 -9.94 -4.38 6.84
C ARG A 289 -8.99 -5.38 7.47
N LYS A 290 -8.72 -6.46 6.73
CA LYS A 290 -7.78 -7.50 7.17
C LYS A 290 -6.38 -6.93 7.33
N VAL A 291 -5.94 -6.06 6.40
CA VAL A 291 -4.65 -5.37 6.48
C VAL A 291 -4.61 -4.34 7.64
N GLN A 292 -5.70 -3.62 7.92
CA GLN A 292 -5.75 -2.68 9.05
C GLN A 292 -5.64 -3.36 10.42
N GLU A 293 -6.12 -4.59 10.53
CA GLU A 293 -6.01 -5.42 11.74
C GLU A 293 -4.70 -6.23 11.81
N ALA A 294 -3.97 -6.30 10.69
CA ALA A 294 -2.75 -7.07 10.57
C ALA A 294 -1.55 -6.40 11.27
N ARG A 295 -0.58 -7.22 11.66
CA ARG A 295 0.69 -6.70 12.17
C ARG A 295 1.51 -6.09 11.03
N PRO A 296 2.36 -5.07 11.30
CA PRO A 296 3.26 -4.54 10.29
C PRO A 296 4.22 -5.60 9.73
N GLY A 297 4.63 -5.41 8.46
CA GLY A 297 5.62 -6.24 7.79
C GLY A 297 5.13 -7.67 7.49
N VAL A 298 6.08 -8.61 7.42
CA VAL A 298 5.81 -10.02 7.04
C VAL A 298 4.87 -10.72 8.02
N GLU A 299 4.82 -10.30 9.29
CA GLU A 299 3.89 -10.86 10.28
C GLU A 299 2.40 -10.59 9.97
N GLY A 300 2.11 -9.60 9.12
CA GLY A 300 0.75 -9.30 8.66
C GLY A 300 0.34 -10.02 7.39
N ALA A 301 1.23 -10.82 6.78
CA ALA A 301 0.95 -11.51 5.55
C ALA A 301 -0.07 -12.64 5.77
N ASP A 302 -1.18 -12.58 5.04
CA ASP A 302 -2.26 -13.56 5.11
C ASP A 302 -2.99 -13.59 3.77
N PHE A 303 -3.87 -14.57 3.57
CA PHE A 303 -4.70 -14.69 2.37
C PHE A 303 -6.18 -14.69 2.73
N MET A 304 -7.02 -14.30 1.79
CA MET A 304 -8.46 -14.50 1.89
C MET A 304 -9.02 -14.81 0.51
N VAL A 305 -10.04 -15.66 0.47
CA VAL A 305 -10.82 -15.84 -0.74
C VAL A 305 -11.94 -14.82 -0.75
N VAL A 306 -12.00 -14.03 -1.81
CA VAL A 306 -13.11 -13.11 -2.07
C VAL A 306 -13.99 -13.76 -3.13
N ASP A 307 -15.18 -14.23 -2.74
CA ASP A 307 -16.18 -14.66 -3.71
C ASP A 307 -16.72 -13.42 -4.42
N HIS A 308 -16.32 -13.20 -5.67
CA HIS A 308 -16.96 -12.24 -6.56
C HIS A 308 -18.34 -12.77 -6.98
N ALA A 309 -19.25 -12.92 -6.02
CA ALA A 309 -20.60 -13.35 -6.34
C ALA A 309 -21.31 -12.25 -7.16
N HIS A 310 -21.11 -10.96 -6.88
CA HIS A 310 -21.68 -9.84 -7.64
C HIS A 310 -20.70 -8.64 -7.63
N GLY A 311 -20.05 -8.32 -8.76
CA GLY A 311 -19.39 -7.03 -8.95
C GLY A 311 -18.04 -7.08 -9.66
N ARG A 312 -18.10 -6.69 -10.95
CA ARG A 312 -17.07 -6.26 -11.92
C ARG A 312 -15.65 -6.84 -11.83
#